data_AF-A0A380LLV6-F1
#
_entry.id   AF-A0A380LLV6-F1
#
_cell.length_a   1.000
_cell.length_b   1.000
_cell.length_c   1.000
_cell.angle_alpha   90.00
_cell.angle_beta   90.00
_cell.angle_gamma   90.00
#
_symmetry.space_group_name_H-M   'P 1'
#
loop_
_entity.id
_entity.type
_entity.pdbx_description
1 polymer ?
#
loop_
_entity_poly.entity_id
_entity_poly.type
_entity_poly.pdbx_seq_one_letter_code
_entity_poly.pdbx_strand_id
1 'polypeptide(L)'
;MPQEEMVEGIQNEQNPEEVEAVTTEQQTEGAEKSEEEDPKKVKKFSEEDLERIVKRRLAQQHKKFEKILNPVETELDRREREVTQREFRAEGRERLLKEGLPTELIALMNLSNKDEFEESYTHVLNVFKKVLDDKEYEIKKAFLKGKPPIHGDKFKTGNNDNLKSAFAPKE
;
A
#
# COMPACT_ATOMS: atom_id res chain seq x y z
N MET A 1 -6.22 -40.65 -18.56
CA MET A 1 -4.79 -41.02 -18.40
C MET A 1 -4.12 -40.93 -19.76
N PRO A 2 -2.83 -40.56 -19.82
CA PRO A 2 -2.17 -39.36 -19.31
C PRO A 2 -1.39 -38.69 -20.49
N GLN A 3 -0.75 -37.54 -20.36
CA GLN A 3 0.64 -37.43 -19.90
C GLN A 3 0.87 -36.13 -19.11
N GLU A 4 1.48 -36.32 -17.94
CA GLU A 4 2.12 -35.34 -17.09
C GLU A 4 3.49 -34.95 -17.68
N GLU A 5 3.82 -33.67 -17.65
CA GLU A 5 5.19 -33.13 -17.66
C GLU A 5 5.11 -31.82 -16.84
N MET A 6 5.42 -31.83 -15.54
CA MET A 6 6.76 -31.82 -14.93
C MET A 6 7.61 -30.67 -15.48
N VAL A 7 7.50 -29.50 -14.86
CA VAL A 7 8.59 -28.51 -14.85
C VAL A 7 9.08 -28.38 -13.42
N GLU A 8 10.31 -28.85 -13.27
CA GLU A 8 11.11 -28.99 -12.06
C GLU A 8 11.53 -27.63 -11.47
N GLY A 9 11.70 -27.63 -10.16
CA GLY A 9 12.92 -27.11 -9.55
C GLY A 9 13.03 -25.59 -9.35
N ILE A 10 12.44 -25.10 -8.26
CA ILE A 10 13.20 -24.21 -7.36
C ILE A 10 13.29 -24.91 -6.02
N GLN A 11 14.30 -25.77 -5.93
CA GLN A 11 14.89 -26.19 -4.67
C GLN A 11 15.40 -24.93 -3.97
N ASN A 12 14.79 -24.56 -2.85
CA ASN A 12 15.51 -23.80 -1.83
C ASN A 12 15.49 -24.63 -0.55
N GLU A 13 16.19 -25.76 -0.65
CA GLU A 13 16.75 -26.44 0.51
C GLU A 13 17.80 -25.50 1.14
N GLN A 14 17.38 -24.76 2.15
CA GLN A 14 18.26 -24.30 3.22
C GLN A 14 17.55 -24.54 4.55
N ASN A 15 17.44 -25.82 4.90
CA ASN A 15 17.72 -26.23 6.26
C ASN A 15 19.09 -26.92 6.17
N PRO A 16 20.06 -26.44 6.95
CA PRO A 16 20.53 -27.36 7.96
C PRO A 16 20.14 -26.84 9.33
N GLU A 17 19.55 -27.77 10.08
CA GLU A 17 19.66 -27.83 11.53
C GLU A 17 21.05 -27.36 11.96
N GLU A 18 21.12 -26.13 12.45
CA GLU A 18 22.08 -25.75 13.47
C GLU A 18 21.25 -25.27 14.66
N VAL A 19 20.50 -26.21 15.24
CA VAL A 19 20.32 -26.19 16.68
C VAL A 19 21.72 -26.34 17.25
N GLU A 20 22.45 -25.22 17.37
CA GLU A 20 23.54 -25.14 18.31
C GLU A 20 22.96 -25.59 19.65
N ALA A 21 23.24 -26.85 19.99
CA ALA A 21 23.38 -27.24 21.36
C ALA A 21 24.45 -26.29 21.91
N VAL A 22 24.00 -25.13 22.39
CA VAL A 22 24.68 -24.37 23.43
C VAL A 22 24.75 -25.34 24.60
N THR A 23 25.77 -26.18 24.53
CA THR A 23 26.55 -26.62 25.66
C THR A 23 26.87 -25.34 26.40
N THR A 24 26.01 -25.02 27.36
CA THR A 24 26.42 -24.14 28.45
C THR A 24 27.46 -24.95 29.19
N GLU A 25 28.70 -24.92 28.70
CA GLU A 25 29.84 -25.18 29.55
C GLU A 25 29.68 -24.23 30.73
N GLN A 26 29.31 -24.81 31.86
CA GLN A 26 29.46 -24.17 33.14
C GLN A 26 30.96 -23.90 33.32
N GLN A 27 31.41 -22.70 32.94
CA GLN A 27 32.47 -22.04 33.69
C GLN A 27 31.85 -21.56 35.00
N THR A 28 31.68 -22.50 35.92
CA THR A 28 31.86 -22.19 37.34
C THR A 28 33.35 -21.98 37.52
N GLU A 29 33.80 -20.73 37.45
CA GLU A 29 35.11 -20.36 37.99
C GLU A 29 35.10 -20.68 39.48
N GLY A 30 35.79 -21.76 39.81
CA GLY A 30 36.16 -22.10 41.18
C GLY A 30 37.15 -21.06 41.68
N ALA A 31 36.70 -20.23 42.62
CA ALA A 31 37.58 -19.80 43.69
C ALA A 31 37.54 -20.89 44.76
N GLU A 32 38.35 -21.92 44.58
CA GLU A 32 38.63 -22.91 45.61
C GLU A 32 39.40 -22.23 46.74
N LYS A 33 38.70 -21.98 47.85
CA LYS A 33 39.32 -22.01 49.17
C LYS A 33 38.83 -23.30 49.82
N SER A 34 39.76 -24.24 49.92
CA SER A 34 39.63 -25.56 50.53
C SER A 34 39.18 -25.45 51.98
N GLU A 35 37.98 -25.95 52.28
CA GLU A 35 37.62 -26.49 53.59
C GLU A 35 36.90 -27.82 53.34
N GLU A 36 37.41 -28.88 53.98
CA GLU A 36 36.87 -30.24 53.94
C GLU A 36 35.42 -30.25 54.45
N GLU A 37 34.43 -30.68 53.64
CA GLU A 37 33.08 -30.98 54.12
C GLU A 37 32.62 -32.40 53.70
N ASP A 38 32.06 -33.10 54.69
CA ASP A 38 31.49 -34.46 54.71
C ASP A 38 30.61 -34.87 53.49
N PRO A 39 30.67 -36.15 53.05
CA PRO A 39 29.93 -36.66 51.88
C PRO A 39 28.41 -36.90 52.11
N LYS A 40 27.75 -36.23 53.07
CA LYS A 40 26.33 -36.47 53.42
C LYS A 40 25.44 -35.24 53.57
N LYS A 41 25.87 -34.06 53.15
CA LYS A 41 25.05 -32.84 53.21
C LYS A 41 24.23 -32.67 51.93
N VAL A 42 23.07 -33.33 51.87
CA VAL A 42 22.07 -33.12 50.81
C VAL A 42 21.62 -31.66 50.88
N LYS A 43 22.06 -30.82 49.92
CA LYS A 43 21.66 -29.41 49.81
C LYS A 43 20.16 -29.33 49.48
N LYS A 44 19.33 -29.23 50.52
CA LYS A 44 17.91 -28.88 50.38
C LYS A 44 17.85 -27.41 49.98
N PHE A 45 17.18 -27.08 48.89
CA PHE A 45 16.97 -25.68 48.50
C PHE A 45 16.11 -24.98 49.56
N SER A 46 16.54 -23.79 49.98
CA SER A 46 15.70 -22.89 50.79
C SER A 46 14.53 -22.37 49.94
N GLU A 47 13.40 -22.04 50.56
CA GLU A 47 12.25 -21.45 49.86
C GLU A 47 12.62 -20.16 49.11
N GLU A 48 13.53 -19.37 49.68
CA GLU A 48 14.05 -18.17 49.03
C GLU A 48 14.90 -18.48 47.77
N ASP A 49 15.66 -19.58 47.79
CA ASP A 49 16.40 -20.03 46.61
C ASP A 49 15.46 -20.52 45.51
N LEU A 50 14.36 -21.21 45.88
CA LEU A 50 13.34 -21.66 44.94
C LEU A 50 12.65 -20.48 44.26
N GLU A 51 12.23 -19.47 45.04
CA GLU A 51 11.66 -18.25 44.48
C GLU A 51 12.61 -17.55 43.52
N ARG A 52 13.89 -17.43 43.88
CA ARG A 52 14.90 -16.80 43.02
C ARG A 52 15.05 -17.56 41.71
N ILE A 53 15.08 -18.90 41.76
CA ILE A 53 15.19 -19.75 40.56
C ILE A 53 13.95 -19.61 39.68
N VAL A 54 12.75 -19.63 40.26
CA VAL A 54 11.49 -19.48 39.51
C VAL A 54 11.40 -18.10 38.87
N LYS A 55 11.67 -17.03 39.64
CA LYS A 55 11.71 -15.64 39.11
C LYS A 55 12.71 -15.50 37.97
N ARG A 56 13.92 -16.03 38.13
CA ARG A 56 14.96 -16.00 37.07
C ARG A 56 14.52 -16.76 35.83
N ARG A 57 13.98 -17.97 35.98
CA ARG A 57 13.55 -18.79 34.85
C ARG A 57 12.36 -18.16 34.14
N LEU A 58 11.40 -17.64 34.88
CA LEU A 58 10.25 -16.91 34.34
C LEU A 58 10.72 -15.67 33.57
N ALA A 59 11.56 -14.82 34.16
CA ALA A 59 12.09 -13.64 33.48
C ALA A 59 12.87 -13.99 32.20
N GLN A 60 13.64 -15.08 32.21
CA GLN A 60 14.33 -15.57 31.00
C GLN A 60 13.36 -16.04 29.91
N GLN A 61 12.27 -16.72 30.28
CA GLN A 61 11.23 -17.14 29.33
C GLN A 61 10.49 -15.93 28.76
N HIS A 62 10.07 -14.98 29.61
CA HIS A 62 9.44 -13.73 29.18
C HIS A 62 10.33 -12.94 28.22
N LYS A 63 11.61 -12.76 28.55
CA LYS A 63 12.57 -12.07 27.67
C LYS A 63 12.78 -12.78 26.33
N LYS A 64 12.76 -14.11 26.31
CA LYS A 64 12.81 -14.89 25.05
C LYS A 64 11.53 -14.71 24.24
N PHE A 65 10.37 -14.74 24.90
CA PHE A 65 9.08 -14.58 24.25
C PHE A 65 8.91 -13.16 23.68
N GLU A 66 9.24 -12.12 24.45
CA GLU A 66 9.22 -10.71 23.99
C GLU A 66 10.13 -10.50 22.77
N LYS A 67 11.32 -11.12 22.76
CA LYS A 67 12.23 -11.05 21.60
C LYS A 67 11.65 -11.67 20.34
N ILE A 68 10.78 -12.66 20.47
CA ILE A 68 10.11 -13.32 19.35
C ILE A 68 8.85 -12.56 18.95
N LEU A 69 8.08 -12.08 19.93
CA LEU A 69 6.78 -11.46 19.70
C LEU A 69 6.89 -10.04 19.15
N ASN A 70 7.75 -9.19 19.72
CA ASN A 70 7.91 -7.80 19.28
C ASN A 70 8.22 -7.64 17.76
N PRO A 71 9.17 -8.40 17.16
CA PRO A 71 9.41 -8.29 15.72
C PRO A 71 8.23 -8.83 14.88
N VAL A 72 7.48 -9.80 15.39
CA VAL A 72 6.30 -10.34 14.69
C VAL A 72 5.17 -9.32 14.71
N GLU A 73 4.88 -8.71 15.87
CA GLU A 73 3.86 -7.66 16.00
C GLU A 73 4.17 -6.47 15.10
N THR A 74 5.42 -5.97 15.12
CA THR A 74 5.80 -4.83 14.28
C THR A 74 5.72 -5.12 12.78
N GLU A 75 6.05 -6.34 12.35
CA GLU A 75 5.90 -6.74 10.94
C GLU A 75 4.44 -6.93 10.55
N LEU A 76 3.60 -7.46 11.44
CA LEU A 76 2.16 -7.56 11.22
C LEU A 76 1.51 -6.17 11.11
N ASP A 77 1.84 -5.24 12.00
CA ASP A 77 1.37 -3.85 11.95
C ASP A 77 1.76 -3.17 10.64
N ARG A 78 2.98 -3.41 10.15
CA ARG A 78 3.44 -2.89 8.88
C ARG A 78 2.62 -3.44 7.72
N ARG A 79 2.37 -4.76 7.70
CA ARG A 79 1.58 -5.42 6.65
C ARG A 79 0.14 -4.98 6.66
N GLU A 80 -0.46 -4.84 7.83
CA GLU A 80 -1.83 -4.34 7.97
C GLU A 80 -1.95 -2.95 7.35
N ARG A 81 -1.05 -2.03 7.70
CA ARG A 81 -1.01 -0.68 7.12
C ARG A 81 -0.82 -0.70 5.60
N GLU A 82 0.06 -1.55 5.09
CA GLU A 82 0.29 -1.68 3.64
C GLU A 82 -0.95 -2.21 2.91
N VAL A 83 -1.64 -3.19 3.48
CA VAL A 83 -2.89 -3.73 2.94
C VAL A 83 -3.97 -2.67 2.93
N THR A 84 -4.18 -1.95 4.03
CA THR A 84 -5.14 -0.86 4.11
C THR A 84 -4.85 0.23 3.07
N GLN A 85 -3.60 0.64 2.89
CA GLN A 85 -3.21 1.59 1.85
C GLN A 85 -3.52 1.07 0.44
N ARG A 86 -3.29 -0.23 0.20
CA ARG A 86 -3.56 -0.87 -1.09
C ARG A 86 -5.06 -0.93 -1.38
N GLU A 87 -5.88 -1.18 -0.36
CA GLU A 87 -7.33 -1.17 -0.45
C GLU A 87 -7.85 0.22 -0.79
N PHE A 88 -7.45 1.26 -0.05
CA PHE A 88 -7.83 2.65 -0.37
C PHE A 88 -7.40 3.07 -1.77
N ARG A 89 -6.23 2.60 -2.22
CA ARG A 89 -5.75 2.89 -3.58
C ARG A 89 -6.60 2.21 -4.65
N ALA A 90 -7.06 0.98 -4.40
CA ALA A 90 -7.93 0.26 -5.32
C ALA A 90 -9.31 0.90 -5.36
N GLU A 91 -9.89 1.16 -4.18
CA GLU A 91 -11.19 1.81 -4.01
C GLU A 91 -11.21 3.20 -4.66
N GLY A 92 -10.21 4.04 -4.38
CA GLY A 92 -10.13 5.38 -4.97
C GLY A 92 -10.01 5.34 -6.49
N ARG A 93 -9.26 4.39 -7.05
CA ARG A 93 -9.18 4.21 -8.52
C ARG A 93 -10.52 3.79 -9.12
N GLU A 94 -11.23 2.86 -8.49
CA GLU A 94 -12.56 2.44 -8.95
C GLU A 94 -13.55 3.61 -8.94
N ARG A 95 -13.57 4.38 -7.84
CA ARG A 95 -14.42 5.58 -7.71
C ARG A 95 -14.08 6.63 -8.76
N LEU A 96 -12.79 6.90 -9.02
CA LEU A 96 -12.35 7.83 -10.07
C LEU A 96 -12.79 7.37 -11.46
N LEU A 97 -12.63 6.08 -11.77
CA LEU A 97 -13.10 5.51 -13.04
C LEU A 97 -14.62 5.67 -13.21
N LYS A 98 -15.38 5.45 -12.14
CA LYS A 98 -16.84 5.62 -12.14
C LYS A 98 -17.28 7.07 -12.42
N GLU A 99 -16.53 8.03 -11.92
CA GLU A 99 -16.74 9.46 -12.18
C GLU A 99 -16.17 9.92 -13.54
N GLY A 100 -15.49 9.03 -14.29
CA GLY A 100 -14.85 9.37 -15.56
C GLY A 100 -13.59 10.23 -15.42
N LEU A 101 -12.94 10.16 -14.25
CA LEU A 101 -11.78 10.97 -13.90
C LEU A 101 -10.46 10.20 -14.02
N PRO A 102 -9.32 10.90 -14.23
CA PRO A 102 -8.01 10.25 -14.34
C PRO A 102 -7.63 9.49 -13.06
N THR A 103 -7.22 8.24 -13.21
CA THR A 103 -6.83 7.39 -12.06
C THR A 103 -5.55 7.84 -11.38
N GLU A 104 -4.74 8.66 -12.04
CA GLU A 104 -3.51 9.22 -11.48
C GLU A 104 -3.78 10.15 -10.30
N LEU A 105 -5.01 10.70 -10.19
CA LEU A 105 -5.41 11.57 -9.07
C LEU A 105 -5.28 10.88 -7.71
N ILE A 106 -5.31 9.54 -7.66
CA ILE A 106 -5.10 8.78 -6.42
C ILE A 106 -3.71 9.04 -5.80
N ALA A 107 -2.72 9.41 -6.61
CA ALA A 107 -1.37 9.70 -6.11
C ALA A 107 -1.29 11.02 -5.32
N LEU A 108 -2.32 11.86 -5.39
CA LEU A 108 -2.42 13.13 -4.68
C LEU A 108 -3.23 13.03 -3.38
N MET A 109 -3.88 11.88 -3.14
CA MET A 109 -4.78 11.66 -2.01
C MET A 109 -4.02 11.04 -0.83
N ASN A 110 -4.53 11.28 0.38
CA ASN A 110 -3.97 10.71 1.59
C ASN A 110 -4.54 9.29 1.80
N LEU A 111 -3.68 8.27 1.88
CA LEU A 111 -4.07 6.87 2.05
C LEU A 111 -3.84 6.34 3.47
N SER A 112 -3.61 7.23 4.44
CA SER A 112 -3.22 6.84 5.81
C SER A 112 -4.42 6.37 6.63
N ASN A 113 -5.52 7.11 6.56
CA ASN A 113 -6.74 6.85 7.31
C ASN A 113 -7.96 7.08 6.41
N LYS A 114 -9.07 6.43 6.73
CA LYS A 114 -10.33 6.53 6.00
C LYS A 114 -10.87 7.97 5.97
N ASP A 115 -10.88 8.64 7.11
CA ASP A 115 -11.43 10.00 7.20
C ASP A 115 -10.59 10.99 6.39
N GLU A 116 -9.26 10.92 6.54
CA GLU A 116 -8.31 11.73 5.77
C GLU A 116 -8.35 11.42 4.26
N PHE A 117 -8.59 10.15 3.91
CA PHE A 117 -8.78 9.73 2.53
C PHE A 117 -10.02 10.38 1.93
N GLU A 118 -11.17 10.33 2.60
CA GLU A 118 -12.41 10.94 2.09
C GLU A 118 -12.31 12.48 2.00
N GLU A 119 -11.68 13.13 2.98
CA GLU A 119 -11.41 14.57 2.94
C GLU A 119 -10.53 14.95 1.76
N SER A 120 -9.40 14.25 1.57
CA SER A 120 -8.50 14.52 0.45
C SER A 120 -9.14 14.18 -0.91
N TYR A 121 -9.92 13.09 -0.97
CA TYR A 121 -10.66 12.67 -2.16
C TYR A 121 -11.64 13.75 -2.61
N THR A 122 -12.49 14.24 -1.70
CA THR A 122 -13.47 15.30 -2.00
C THR A 122 -12.79 16.61 -2.37
N HIS A 123 -11.68 16.96 -1.72
CA HIS A 123 -10.93 18.17 -2.04
C HIS A 123 -10.36 18.15 -3.47
N VAL A 124 -9.64 17.08 -3.83
CA VAL A 124 -9.08 16.90 -5.18
C VAL A 124 -10.19 16.88 -6.22
N LEU A 125 -11.30 16.19 -5.93
CA LEU A 125 -12.46 16.12 -6.80
C LEU A 125 -13.06 17.51 -7.08
N ASN A 126 -13.24 18.32 -6.04
CA ASN A 126 -13.81 19.67 -6.17
C ASN A 126 -12.91 20.61 -6.97
N VAL A 127 -11.60 20.57 -6.73
CA VAL A 127 -10.63 21.37 -7.49
C VAL A 127 -10.64 20.96 -8.96
N PHE A 128 -10.63 19.66 -9.25
CA PHE A 128 -10.60 19.18 -10.63
C PHE A 128 -11.91 19.47 -11.37
N LYS A 129 -13.07 19.24 -10.73
CA LYS A 129 -14.38 19.56 -11.30
C LYS A 129 -14.51 21.05 -11.63
N LYS A 130 -14.09 21.94 -10.71
CA LYS A 130 -14.06 23.38 -10.97
C LYS A 130 -13.23 23.74 -12.21
N VAL A 131 -12.05 23.14 -12.37
CA VAL A 131 -11.18 23.37 -13.54
C VAL A 131 -11.83 22.84 -14.82
N LEU A 132 -12.51 21.69 -14.76
CA LEU A 132 -13.24 21.16 -15.91
C LEU A 132 -14.41 22.06 -16.29
N ASP A 133 -15.20 22.52 -15.32
CA ASP A 133 -16.35 23.41 -15.54
C ASP A 133 -15.91 24.74 -16.18
N ASP A 134 -14.82 25.34 -15.69
CA ASP A 134 -14.25 26.58 -16.24
C ASP A 134 -13.80 26.38 -17.70
N LYS A 135 -13.14 25.26 -18.00
CA LYS A 135 -12.72 24.92 -19.37
C LYS A 135 -13.91 24.65 -20.28
N GLU A 136 -14.90 23.89 -19.80
CA GLU A 136 -16.11 23.58 -20.53
C GLU A 136 -16.87 24.86 -20.87
N TYR A 137 -16.96 25.79 -19.92
CA TYR A 137 -17.56 27.11 -20.13
C TYR A 137 -16.84 27.88 -21.25
N GLU A 138 -15.51 27.98 -21.22
CA GLU A 138 -14.77 28.69 -22.26
C GLU A 138 -14.89 28.03 -23.64
N ILE A 139 -14.91 26.69 -23.70
CA ILE A 139 -15.16 25.95 -24.94
C ILE A 139 -16.56 26.26 -25.48
N LYS A 140 -17.60 26.09 -24.66
CA LYS A 140 -19.00 26.38 -25.05
C LYS A 140 -19.17 27.82 -25.50
N LYS A 141 -18.60 28.76 -24.76
CA LYS A 141 -18.60 30.20 -25.09
C LYS A 141 -17.92 30.49 -26.42
N ALA A 142 -16.82 29.82 -26.75
CA ALA A 142 -16.18 29.96 -28.06
C ALA A 142 -17.07 29.43 -29.20
N PHE A 143 -17.73 28.28 -29.01
CA PHE A 143 -18.68 27.74 -29.99
C PHE A 143 -19.93 28.63 -30.16
N LEU A 144 -20.50 29.12 -29.04
CA LEU A 144 -21.70 29.97 -29.02
C LEU A 144 -21.47 31.34 -29.64
N LYS A 145 -20.26 31.90 -29.54
CA LYS A 145 -19.92 33.21 -30.16
C LYS A 145 -20.03 33.19 -31.69
N GLY A 146 -20.08 32.01 -32.31
CA GLY A 146 -20.15 31.86 -33.75
C GLY A 146 -18.91 32.37 -34.47
N LYS A 147 -18.77 32.05 -35.76
CA LYS A 147 -17.78 32.72 -36.59
C LYS A 147 -18.29 34.13 -36.86
N PRO A 148 -17.46 35.18 -36.75
CA PRO A 148 -17.87 36.52 -37.13
C PRO A 148 -18.37 36.48 -38.59
N PRO A 149 -19.39 37.29 -38.94
CA PRO A 149 -19.88 37.35 -40.31
C PRO A 149 -18.68 37.57 -41.23
N ILE A 150 -18.51 36.66 -42.20
CA ILE A 150 -17.44 36.75 -43.19
C ILE A 150 -17.67 38.08 -43.90
N HIS A 151 -16.81 39.06 -43.61
CA HIS A 151 -16.85 40.35 -44.27
C HIS A 151 -16.78 40.05 -45.76
N GLY A 152 -17.84 40.40 -46.49
CA GLY A 152 -18.02 39.99 -47.86
C GLY A 152 -16.86 40.47 -48.70
N ASP A 153 -15.85 39.62 -48.90
CA ASP A 153 -14.94 39.79 -50.01
C ASP A 153 -15.84 39.72 -51.25
N LYS A 154 -15.84 40.84 -51.96
CA LYS A 154 -16.87 41.28 -52.89
C LYS A 154 -17.34 40.08 -53.70
N PHE A 155 -18.64 39.81 -53.69
CA PHE A 155 -19.31 38.85 -54.56
C PHE A 155 -18.63 38.83 -55.93
N LYS A 156 -17.68 37.90 -56.13
CA LYS A 156 -17.26 37.50 -57.45
C LYS A 156 -18.47 36.76 -57.98
N THR A 157 -19.31 37.49 -58.68
CA THR A 157 -20.27 36.97 -59.67
C THR A 157 -19.48 36.15 -60.68
N GLY A 158 -19.07 34.95 -60.26
CA GLY A 158 -18.78 33.87 -61.18
C GLY A 158 -20.08 33.58 -61.91
N ASN A 159 -19.98 33.37 -63.23
CA ASN A 159 -21.04 33.27 -64.25
C ASN A 159 -22.21 32.30 -63.99
N ASN A 160 -22.38 31.77 -62.78
CA ASN A 160 -23.36 30.76 -62.41
C ASN A 160 -24.29 31.34 -61.32
N ASP A 161 -25.06 32.37 -61.69
CA ASP A 161 -26.14 32.87 -60.85
C ASP A 161 -27.29 31.85 -60.86
N ASN A 162 -27.17 30.81 -60.04
CA ASN A 162 -28.19 29.76 -59.86
C ASN A 162 -29.57 30.33 -59.47
N LEU A 163 -29.58 31.54 -58.89
CA LEU A 163 -30.80 32.29 -58.59
C LEU A 163 -31.51 32.79 -59.85
N LYS A 164 -30.77 33.22 -60.89
CA LYS A 164 -31.37 33.66 -62.15
C LYS A 164 -31.98 32.50 -62.92
N SER A 165 -31.36 31.33 -62.90
CA SER A 165 -31.89 30.12 -63.54
C SER A 165 -33.13 29.54 -62.86
N ALA A 166 -33.28 29.71 -61.54
CA ALA A 166 -34.43 29.19 -60.80
C ALA A 166 -35.76 29.90 -61.15
N PHE A 167 -35.68 31.15 -61.64
CA PHE A 167 -36.84 31.95 -62.05
C PHE A 167 -36.94 32.14 -63.56
N ALA A 168 -36.07 31.50 -64.34
CA ALA A 168 -36.26 31.45 -65.77
C ALA A 168 -37.50 30.59 -66.10
N PRO A 169 -38.37 31.01 -67.03
CA PRO A 169 -39.53 30.23 -67.42
C PRO A 169 -39.06 28.90 -68.03
N LYS A 170 -39.65 27.79 -67.57
CA LYS A 170 -39.41 26.48 -68.17
C LYS A 170 -40.11 26.43 -69.53
N GLU A 171 -39.34 26.18 -70.59
CA GLU A 171 -39.87 25.84 -71.91
C GLU A 171 -40.60 24.49 -71.90
#